data_AF-A0A970GCA3-F1
#
_entry.id   AF-A0A970GCA3-F1
#
_cell.length_a   1.000
_cell.length_b   1.000
_cell.length_c   1.000
_cell.angle_alpha   90.00
_cell.angle_beta   90.00
_cell.angle_gamma   90.00
#
_symmetry.space_group_name_H-M   'P 1'
#
loop_
_entity.id
_entity.type
_entity.pdbx_description
1 polymer ?
#
loop_
_entity_poly.entity_id
_entity_poly.type
_entity_poly.pdbx_seq_one_letter_code
_entity_poly.pdbx_strand_id
1 'polypeptide(L)'
;MKARTKIFLFLLLCIICGTTALPLKAQSFDIKAFSDTTKYGWKNYLDRNAYRQDLKQRQDLLQIYEMEAQPLNTNILKSAIIPGWGQFSTKESTKGTVILGTEIVLAGTSFYFLDRALSKYKLYKQATQVDEIEKYYKDAQVPYQYSFILMGAAGIIWAYNIFDVIQSTQDYNVRLWEEIVERSKSGPVYITPTGIEVRF
;
A
#
# COMPACT_ATOMS: atom_id res chain seq x y z
N MET A 1 59.91 -17.75 23.59
CA MET A 1 59.16 -17.19 22.42
C MET A 1 59.40 -17.92 21.08
N LYS A 2 60.57 -18.51 20.80
CA LYS A 2 60.89 -19.08 19.46
C LYS A 2 60.08 -20.32 19.01
N ALA A 3 59.57 -21.14 19.94
CA ALA A 3 58.87 -22.39 19.60
C ALA A 3 57.44 -22.16 19.09
N ARG A 4 56.70 -21.20 19.67
CA ARG A 4 55.33 -20.87 19.27
C ARG A 4 55.28 -20.27 17.87
N THR A 5 56.26 -19.46 17.50
CA THR A 5 56.36 -18.87 16.16
C THR A 5 56.60 -19.92 15.08
N LYS A 6 57.39 -20.97 15.36
CA LYS A 6 57.64 -22.07 14.41
C LYS A 6 56.41 -22.95 14.18
N ILE A 7 55.63 -23.21 15.24
CA ILE A 7 54.37 -23.96 15.14
C ILE A 7 53.34 -23.15 14.33
N PHE A 8 53.28 -21.84 14.55
CA PHE A 8 52.40 -20.96 13.79
C PHE A 8 52.81 -20.90 12.31
N LEU A 9 54.11 -20.82 12.03
CA LEU A 9 54.63 -20.82 10.65
C LEU A 9 54.36 -22.16 9.95
N PHE A 10 54.49 -23.28 10.67
CA PHE A 10 54.19 -24.61 10.15
C PHE A 10 52.70 -24.80 9.86
N LEU A 11 51.81 -24.37 10.76
CA LEU A 11 50.37 -24.37 10.54
C LEU A 11 49.97 -23.49 9.35
N LEU A 12 50.58 -22.31 9.22
CA LEU A 12 50.31 -21.40 8.12
C LEU A 12 50.82 -21.97 6.78
N LEU A 13 51.95 -22.67 6.79
CA LEU A 13 52.46 -23.40 5.63
C LEU A 13 51.56 -24.59 5.25
N CYS A 14 51.03 -25.33 6.23
CA CYS A 14 50.06 -26.40 5.99
C CYS A 14 48.73 -25.88 5.44
N ILE A 15 48.28 -24.70 5.87
CA ILE A 15 47.08 -24.05 5.33
C ILE A 15 47.32 -23.60 3.87
N ILE A 16 48.49 -23.02 3.57
CA ILE A 16 48.85 -22.61 2.20
C ILE A 16 49.05 -23.82 1.27
N CYS A 17 49.67 -24.90 1.74
CA CYS A 17 49.82 -26.13 0.95
C CYS A 17 48.52 -26.94 0.84
N GLY A 18 47.60 -26.81 1.81
CA GLY A 18 46.29 -27.46 1.79
C GLY A 18 45.31 -26.81 0.81
N THR A 19 45.43 -25.51 0.54
CA THR A 19 44.54 -24.79 -0.39
C THR A 19 44.90 -24.97 -1.86
N THR A 20 46.15 -25.30 -2.19
CA THR A 20 46.58 -25.58 -3.58
C THR A 20 46.22 -26.99 -4.06
N ALA A 21 45.82 -27.88 -3.15
CA ALA A 21 45.52 -29.28 -3.44
C ALA A 21 44.02 -29.59 -3.61
N LEU A 22 43.13 -28.60 -3.44
CA LEU A 22 41.74 -28.78 -3.85
C LEU A 22 41.71 -28.66 -5.38
N PRO A 23 41.43 -29.73 -6.14
CA PRO A 23 41.03 -29.55 -7.52
C PRO A 23 39.74 -28.74 -7.47
N LEU A 24 39.84 -27.43 -7.69
CA LEU A 24 38.75 -26.65 -8.24
C LEU A 24 38.37 -27.41 -9.51
N LYS A 25 37.38 -28.29 -9.41
CA LYS A 25 36.73 -28.85 -10.58
C LYS A 25 36.15 -27.63 -11.27
N ALA A 26 36.91 -27.06 -12.20
CA ALA A 26 36.41 -26.12 -13.16
C ALA A 26 35.23 -26.84 -13.79
N GLN A 27 34.02 -26.43 -13.42
CA GLN A 27 32.82 -26.88 -14.11
C GLN A 27 33.08 -26.51 -15.56
N SER A 28 33.29 -27.52 -16.41
CA SER A 28 33.52 -27.30 -17.83
C SER A 28 32.29 -26.57 -18.36
N PHE A 29 32.44 -25.28 -18.65
CA PHE A 29 31.36 -24.47 -19.18
C PHE A 29 31.03 -24.99 -20.57
N ASP A 30 29.91 -25.71 -20.68
CA ASP A 30 29.45 -26.24 -21.95
C ASP A 30 28.83 -25.09 -22.78
N ILE A 31 29.65 -24.54 -23.66
CA ILE A 31 29.24 -23.48 -24.60
C ILE A 31 28.07 -23.94 -25.47
N LYS A 32 28.00 -25.23 -25.84
CA LYS A 32 26.93 -25.75 -26.69
C LYS A 32 25.62 -25.81 -25.91
N ALA A 33 25.62 -26.34 -24.68
CA ALA A 33 24.44 -26.31 -23.82
C ALA A 33 24.01 -24.87 -23.44
N PHE A 34 24.97 -23.96 -23.27
CA PHE A 34 24.67 -22.56 -23.00
C PHE A 34 24.03 -21.86 -24.20
N SER A 35 24.59 -22.04 -25.40
CA SER A 35 24.13 -21.41 -26.65
C SER A 35 22.94 -22.10 -27.29
N ASP A 36 22.61 -23.32 -26.88
CA ASP A 36 21.41 -24.03 -27.33
C ASP A 36 20.15 -23.24 -26.92
N THR A 37 19.44 -22.75 -27.92
CA THR A 37 18.21 -22.00 -27.72
C THR A 37 16.95 -22.83 -27.78
N THR A 38 17.06 -24.10 -28.18
CA THR A 38 15.93 -25.03 -28.19
C THR A 38 15.44 -25.36 -26.77
N LYS A 39 16.30 -25.22 -25.75
CA LYS A 39 15.92 -25.32 -24.33
C LYS A 39 14.82 -24.35 -23.90
N TYR A 40 14.65 -23.24 -24.62
CA TYR A 40 13.60 -22.25 -24.40
C TYR A 40 12.45 -22.38 -25.42
N GLY A 41 12.46 -23.43 -26.24
CA GLY A 41 11.49 -23.65 -27.31
C GLY A 41 11.70 -22.81 -28.57
N TRP A 42 12.77 -22.02 -28.67
CA TRP A 42 13.06 -21.19 -29.85
C TRP A 42 13.68 -22.04 -30.96
N LYS A 43 12.96 -22.22 -32.07
CA LYS A 43 13.40 -23.04 -33.21
C LYS A 43 14.29 -22.24 -34.16
N ASN A 44 14.10 -20.92 -34.22
CA ASN A 44 14.88 -20.04 -35.08
C ASN A 44 15.11 -18.65 -34.44
N TYR A 45 15.82 -17.78 -35.17
CA TYR A 45 16.06 -16.39 -34.75
C TYR A 45 14.78 -15.55 -34.65
N LEU A 46 13.78 -15.81 -35.49
CA LEU A 46 12.51 -15.07 -35.49
C LEU A 46 11.75 -15.31 -34.19
N ASP A 47 11.66 -16.56 -33.71
CA ASP A 47 11.03 -16.92 -32.43
C ASP A 47 11.69 -16.18 -31.27
N ARG A 48 13.03 -16.11 -31.28
CA ARG A 48 13.82 -15.40 -30.27
C ARG A 48 13.57 -13.89 -30.31
N ASN A 49 13.48 -13.31 -31.52
CA ASN A 49 13.20 -11.89 -31.67
C ASN A 49 11.78 -11.54 -31.21
N ALA A 50 10.79 -12.38 -31.56
CA ALA A 50 9.41 -12.22 -31.10
C ALA A 50 9.32 -12.29 -29.57
N TYR A 51 10.02 -13.25 -28.95
CA TYR A 51 10.12 -13.34 -27.49
C TYR A 51 10.75 -12.09 -26.86
N ARG A 52 11.83 -11.56 -27.43
CA ARG A 52 12.46 -10.31 -26.95
C ARG A 52 11.52 -9.12 -27.04
N GLN A 53 10.74 -9.03 -28.12
CA GLN A 53 9.74 -7.98 -28.31
C GLN A 53 8.60 -8.09 -27.31
N ASP A 54 8.05 -9.29 -27.10
CA ASP A 54 7.01 -9.55 -26.07
C ASP A 54 7.52 -9.23 -24.66
N LEU A 55 8.75 -9.67 -24.32
CA LEU A 55 9.35 -9.37 -23.02
C LEU A 55 9.54 -7.87 -22.82
N LYS A 56 10.04 -7.16 -23.83
CA LYS A 56 10.17 -5.70 -23.78
C LYS A 56 8.81 -5.04 -23.59
N GLN A 57 7.80 -5.46 -24.36
CA GLN A 57 6.44 -4.93 -24.23
C GLN A 57 5.89 -5.13 -22.81
N ARG A 58 6.05 -6.31 -22.22
CA ARG A 58 5.62 -6.58 -20.83
C ARG A 58 6.36 -5.68 -19.83
N GLN A 59 7.66 -5.48 -20.01
CA GLN A 59 8.46 -4.58 -19.16
C GLN A 59 7.95 -3.14 -19.27
N ASP A 60 7.67 -2.66 -20.48
CA ASP A 60 7.15 -1.32 -20.71
C ASP A 60 5.78 -1.13 -20.02
N LEU A 61 4.88 -2.13 -20.10
CA LEU A 61 3.57 -2.09 -19.40
C LEU A 61 3.71 -2.10 -17.88
N LEU A 62 4.61 -2.93 -17.34
CA LEU A 62 4.88 -2.97 -15.90
C LEU A 62 5.46 -1.65 -15.40
N GLN A 63 6.34 -1.02 -16.17
CA GLN A 63 6.89 0.29 -15.83
C GLN A 63 5.81 1.36 -15.75
N ILE A 64 4.88 1.40 -16.73
CA ILE A 64 3.73 2.32 -16.69
C ILE A 64 2.89 2.06 -15.44
N TYR A 65 2.59 0.79 -15.15
CA TYR A 65 1.85 0.42 -13.95
C TYR A 65 2.56 0.86 -12.67
N GLU A 66 3.86 0.61 -12.52
CA GLU A 66 4.63 1.03 -11.33
C GLU A 66 4.64 2.55 -11.13
N MET A 67 4.61 3.32 -12.21
CA MET A 67 4.55 4.78 -12.15
C MET A 67 3.16 5.32 -11.76
N GLU A 68 2.08 4.66 -12.18
CA GLU A 68 0.70 5.14 -12.00
C GLU A 68 -0.03 4.50 -10.81
N ALA A 69 0.42 3.33 -10.35
CA ALA A 69 -0.20 2.60 -9.25
C ALA A 69 -0.14 3.37 -7.93
N GLN A 70 -1.20 3.25 -7.15
CA GLN A 70 -1.26 3.91 -5.84
C GLN A 70 -0.67 2.99 -4.76
N PRO A 71 0.26 3.50 -3.93
CA PRO A 71 0.83 2.73 -2.83
C PRO A 71 -0.19 2.53 -1.70
N LEU A 72 -0.43 1.26 -1.36
CA LEU A 72 -1.40 0.85 -0.34
C LEU A 72 -1.14 1.51 1.02
N ASN A 73 0.10 1.42 1.52
CA ASN A 73 0.46 1.94 2.85
C ASN A 73 0.26 3.45 2.95
N THR A 74 0.53 4.19 1.88
CA THR A 74 0.33 5.63 1.83
C THR A 74 -1.15 5.99 1.91
N ASN A 75 -2.01 5.27 1.20
CA ASN A 75 -3.46 5.53 1.25
C ASN A 75 -4.07 5.12 2.60
N ILE A 76 -3.62 4.02 3.20
CA ILE A 76 -3.99 3.66 4.58
C ILE A 76 -3.61 4.79 5.54
N LEU A 77 -2.37 5.29 5.46
CA LEU A 77 -1.89 6.37 6.32
C LEU A 77 -2.72 7.66 6.14
N LYS A 78 -3.00 8.04 4.89
CA LYS A 78 -3.88 9.18 4.57
C LYS A 78 -5.24 9.02 5.25
N SER A 79 -5.90 7.87 5.05
CA SER A 79 -7.22 7.60 5.62
C SER A 79 -7.23 7.43 7.14
N ALA A 80 -6.11 7.05 7.76
CA ALA A 80 -5.97 7.00 9.20
C ALA A 80 -5.91 8.39 9.83
N ILE A 81 -5.23 9.34 9.16
CA ILE A 81 -5.11 10.73 9.62
C ILE A 81 -6.41 11.50 9.34
N ILE A 82 -6.91 11.40 8.11
CA ILE A 82 -8.15 12.05 7.68
C ILE A 82 -9.04 10.99 7.03
N PRO A 83 -10.13 10.55 7.69
CA PRO A 83 -11.05 9.58 7.12
C PRO A 83 -11.54 9.98 5.73
N GLY A 84 -11.54 9.04 4.79
CA GLY A 84 -11.90 9.29 3.39
C GLY A 84 -10.77 9.84 2.49
N TRP A 85 -9.62 10.23 3.03
CA TRP A 85 -8.55 10.85 2.22
C TRP A 85 -7.90 9.90 1.20
N GLY A 86 -7.62 8.66 1.60
CA GLY A 86 -7.09 7.66 0.68
C GLY A 86 -8.09 7.26 -0.41
N GLN A 87 -9.40 7.31 -0.13
CA GLN A 87 -10.45 7.07 -1.13
C GLN A 87 -10.44 8.15 -2.22
N PHE A 88 -10.21 9.43 -1.87
CA PHE A 88 -10.02 10.48 -2.88
C PHE A 88 -8.80 10.22 -3.77
N SER A 89 -7.73 9.62 -3.22
CA SER A 89 -6.52 9.28 -3.99
C SER A 89 -6.74 8.11 -4.97
N THR A 90 -7.80 7.32 -4.79
CA THR A 90 -8.14 6.14 -5.62
C THR A 90 -9.30 6.40 -6.59
N LYS A 91 -9.66 7.68 -6.79
CA LYS A 91 -10.80 8.13 -7.61
C LYS A 91 -12.18 7.69 -7.08
N GLU A 92 -12.24 7.13 -5.87
CA GLU A 92 -13.49 6.74 -5.18
C GLU A 92 -14.05 7.91 -4.36
N SER A 93 -14.21 9.08 -5.00
CA SER A 93 -14.54 10.33 -4.31
C SER A 93 -15.86 10.28 -3.54
N THR A 94 -16.87 9.58 -4.07
CA THR A 94 -18.16 9.43 -3.38
C THR A 94 -18.01 8.70 -2.04
N LYS A 95 -17.23 7.61 -2.00
CA LYS A 95 -16.94 6.90 -0.75
C LYS A 95 -16.19 7.80 0.22
N GLY A 96 -15.16 8.49 -0.26
CA GLY A 96 -14.37 9.44 0.53
C GLY A 96 -15.23 10.54 1.16
N THR A 97 -16.13 11.15 0.39
CA THR A 97 -17.03 12.21 0.88
C THR A 97 -18.02 11.70 1.92
N VAL A 98 -18.61 10.53 1.71
CA VAL A 98 -19.56 9.94 2.66
C VAL A 98 -18.88 9.62 3.98
N ILE A 99 -17.70 8.99 3.93
CA ILE A 99 -16.91 8.65 5.13
C ILE A 99 -16.52 9.93 5.88
N LEU A 100 -15.88 10.88 5.20
CA LEU A 100 -15.42 12.13 5.80
C LEU A 100 -16.58 12.94 6.40
N GLY A 101 -17.66 13.08 5.65
CA GLY A 101 -18.84 13.83 6.09
C GLY A 101 -19.47 13.21 7.33
N THR A 102 -19.58 11.88 7.37
CA THR A 102 -20.13 11.16 8.52
C THR A 102 -19.24 11.32 9.76
N GLU A 103 -17.92 11.23 9.59
CA GLU A 103 -16.94 11.46 10.66
C GLU A 103 -17.03 12.87 11.24
N ILE A 104 -17.05 13.89 10.38
CA ILE A 104 -17.19 15.28 10.82
C ILE A 104 -18.47 15.47 11.63
N VAL A 105 -19.59 14.90 11.18
CA VAL A 105 -20.88 15.00 11.89
C VAL A 105 -20.82 14.28 13.23
N LEU A 106 -20.35 13.03 13.29
CA LEU A 106 -20.32 12.24 14.53
C LEU A 106 -19.33 12.81 15.54
N ALA A 107 -18.08 13.03 15.13
CA ALA A 107 -17.05 13.58 15.99
C ALA A 107 -17.42 15.01 16.43
N GLY A 108 -17.85 15.86 15.50
CA GLY A 108 -18.26 17.23 15.80
C GLY A 108 -19.43 17.30 16.78
N THR A 109 -20.45 16.46 16.58
CA THR A 109 -21.61 16.40 17.49
C THR A 109 -21.22 15.80 18.85
N SER A 110 -20.31 14.81 18.87
CA SER A 110 -19.75 14.27 20.12
C SER A 110 -19.05 15.37 20.93
N PHE A 111 -18.15 16.13 20.31
CA PHE A 111 -17.46 17.24 20.96
C PHE A 111 -18.42 18.33 21.45
N TYR A 112 -19.46 18.65 20.68
CA TYR A 112 -20.50 19.58 21.10
C TYR A 112 -21.21 19.12 22.38
N PHE A 113 -21.60 17.86 22.46
CA PHE A 113 -22.23 17.31 23.66
C PHE A 113 -21.26 17.20 24.84
N LEU A 114 -19.99 16.90 24.59
CA LEU A 114 -18.95 16.85 25.62
C LEU A 114 -18.75 18.23 26.26
N ASP A 115 -18.61 19.27 25.44
CA ASP A 115 -18.44 20.64 25.93
C ASP A 115 -19.63 21.07 26.81
N ARG A 116 -20.84 20.80 26.33
CA ARG A 116 -22.07 21.04 27.10
C ARG A 116 -22.07 20.28 28.43
N ALA A 117 -21.68 19.00 28.42
CA ALA A 117 -21.59 18.19 29.63
C ALA A 117 -20.60 18.77 30.64
N LEU A 118 -19.40 19.14 30.18
CA LEU A 118 -18.34 19.68 31.02
C LEU A 118 -18.72 21.05 31.62
N SER A 119 -19.40 21.89 30.84
CA SER A 119 -19.93 23.17 31.31
C SER A 119 -20.95 22.98 32.44
N LYS A 120 -21.92 22.07 32.28
CA LYS A 120 -22.90 21.75 33.33
C LYS A 120 -22.28 21.07 34.54
N TYR A 121 -21.29 20.20 34.32
CA TYR A 121 -20.54 19.57 35.39
C TYR A 121 -19.73 20.58 36.23
N LYS A 122 -19.21 21.63 35.59
CA LYS A 122 -18.56 22.74 36.31
C LYS A 122 -19.54 23.47 37.24
N LEU A 123 -20.76 23.75 36.77
CA LEU A 123 -21.81 24.36 37.58
C LEU A 123 -22.23 23.46 38.75
N TYR A 124 -22.38 22.15 38.50
CA TYR A 124 -22.61 21.16 39.56
C TYR A 124 -21.57 21.24 40.68
N LYS A 125 -20.28 21.35 40.33
CA LYS A 125 -19.19 21.46 41.32
C LYS A 125 -19.18 22.78 42.10
N GLN A 126 -19.88 23.81 41.60
CA GLN A 126 -19.91 25.14 42.20
C GLN A 126 -21.20 25.41 42.98
N ALA A 127 -22.25 24.62 42.74
CA ALA A 127 -23.54 24.77 43.38
C ALA A 127 -23.49 24.38 44.86
N THR A 128 -24.16 25.17 45.70
CA THR A 128 -24.26 24.94 47.15
C THR A 128 -25.67 24.54 47.59
N GLN A 129 -26.68 24.81 46.74
CA GLN A 129 -28.06 24.42 46.98
C GLN A 129 -28.34 23.03 46.40
N VAL A 130 -29.05 22.19 47.16
CA VAL A 130 -29.32 20.79 46.79
C VAL A 130 -30.06 20.69 45.45
N ASP A 131 -31.07 21.53 45.23
CA ASP A 131 -31.86 21.52 44.00
C ASP A 131 -31.01 21.87 42.75
N GLU A 132 -30.08 22.82 42.89
CA GLU A 132 -29.15 23.20 41.83
C GLU A 132 -28.13 22.10 41.54
N ILE A 133 -27.60 21.46 42.59
CA ILE A 133 -26.68 20.33 42.49
C ILE A 133 -27.35 19.20 41.69
N GLU A 134 -28.56 18.80 42.07
CA GLU A 134 -29.27 17.71 41.39
C GLU A 134 -29.58 18.07 39.93
N LYS A 135 -30.04 19.30 39.68
CA LYS A 135 -30.31 19.79 38.32
C LYS A 135 -29.07 19.77 37.44
N TYR A 136 -27.97 20.39 37.87
CA TYR A 136 -26.75 20.47 37.07
C TYR A 136 -26.11 19.10 36.85
N TYR A 137 -26.22 18.20 37.82
CA TYR A 137 -25.78 16.82 37.64
C TYR A 137 -26.57 16.11 36.53
N LYS A 138 -27.91 16.16 36.59
CA LYS A 138 -28.77 15.56 35.55
C LYS A 138 -28.53 16.19 34.18
N ASP A 139 -28.39 17.51 34.13
CA ASP A 139 -28.11 18.26 32.89
C ASP A 139 -26.73 17.93 32.28
N ALA A 140 -25.76 17.52 33.10
CA ALA A 140 -24.44 17.11 32.64
C ALA A 140 -24.40 15.65 32.16
N GLN A 141 -25.16 14.76 32.81
CA GLN A 141 -25.11 13.33 32.58
C GLN A 141 -25.56 12.92 31.17
N VAL A 142 -26.70 13.43 30.70
CA VAL A 142 -27.28 13.02 29.42
C VAL A 142 -26.40 13.42 28.22
N PRO A 143 -25.93 14.68 28.10
CA PRO A 143 -25.00 15.06 27.04
C PRO A 143 -23.68 14.26 27.10
N TYR A 144 -23.19 13.95 28.30
CA TYR A 144 -21.98 13.14 28.45
C TYR A 144 -22.16 11.75 27.83
N GLN A 145 -23.28 11.07 28.11
CA GLN A 145 -23.57 9.76 27.51
C GLN A 145 -23.64 9.81 25.98
N TYR A 146 -24.36 10.79 25.43
CA TYR A 146 -24.45 10.96 23.97
C TYR A 146 -23.09 11.24 23.33
N SER A 147 -22.23 12.04 23.97
CA SER A 147 -20.87 12.28 23.51
C SER A 147 -20.11 10.96 23.34
N PHE A 148 -20.13 10.07 24.33
CA PHE A 148 -19.43 8.79 24.25
C PHE A 148 -20.03 7.84 23.23
N ILE A 149 -21.35 7.78 23.11
CA ILE A 149 -22.03 6.96 22.10
C ILE A 149 -21.61 7.41 20.68
N LEU A 150 -21.64 8.72 20.42
CA LEU A 150 -21.27 9.27 19.12
C LEU A 150 -19.78 9.13 18.82
N MET A 151 -18.90 9.31 19.82
CA MET A 151 -17.47 9.07 19.66
C MET A 151 -17.19 7.58 19.39
N GLY A 152 -17.92 6.68 20.04
CA GLY A 152 -17.83 5.24 19.76
C GLY A 152 -18.29 4.90 18.34
N ALA A 153 -19.39 5.49 17.88
CA ALA A 153 -19.86 5.34 16.51
C ALA A 153 -18.85 5.88 15.48
N ALA A 154 -18.26 7.04 15.74
CA ALA A 154 -17.16 7.58 14.95
C ALA A 154 -15.99 6.58 14.90
N GLY A 155 -15.54 6.06 16.04
CA GLY A 155 -14.48 5.05 16.09
C GLY A 155 -14.75 3.81 15.23
N ILE A 156 -15.99 3.34 15.16
CA ILE A 156 -16.40 2.21 14.30
C ILE A 156 -16.28 2.59 12.81
N ILE A 157 -16.77 3.78 12.44
CA ILE A 157 -16.70 4.26 11.05
C ILE A 157 -15.26 4.51 10.64
N TRP A 158 -14.45 5.12 11.50
CA TRP A 158 -13.02 5.29 11.31
C TRP A 158 -12.31 3.96 11.02
N ALA A 159 -12.62 2.91 11.79
CA ALA A 159 -12.06 1.57 11.59
C ALA A 159 -12.52 0.95 10.25
N TYR A 160 -13.81 1.07 9.92
CA TYR A 160 -14.34 0.64 8.62
C TYR A 160 -13.65 1.37 7.46
N ASN A 161 -13.38 2.67 7.60
CA ASN A 161 -12.68 3.47 6.60
C ASN A 161 -11.27 2.93 6.27
N ILE A 162 -10.55 2.37 7.26
CA ILE A 162 -9.26 1.71 7.00
C ILE A 162 -9.43 0.45 6.14
N PHE A 163 -10.48 -0.32 6.38
CA PHE A 163 -10.78 -1.49 5.55
C PHE A 163 -11.20 -1.08 4.13
N ASP A 164 -12.08 -0.09 4.02
CA ASP A 164 -12.58 0.41 2.73
C ASP A 164 -11.48 1.02 1.86
N VAL A 165 -10.50 1.72 2.44
CA VAL A 165 -9.37 2.27 1.65
C VAL A 165 -8.45 1.19 1.11
N ILE A 166 -8.30 0.06 1.82
CA ILE A 166 -7.51 -1.08 1.35
C ILE A 166 -8.16 -1.64 0.08
N GLN A 167 -9.46 -1.90 0.13
CA GLN A 167 -10.22 -2.39 -1.02
C GLN A 167 -10.18 -1.40 -2.18
N SER A 168 -10.48 -0.13 -1.91
CA SER A 168 -10.51 0.92 -2.94
C SER A 168 -9.14 1.09 -3.63
N THR A 169 -8.04 0.91 -2.89
CA THR A 169 -6.68 0.96 -3.48
C THR A 169 -6.38 -0.26 -4.33
N GLN A 170 -6.79 -1.46 -3.90
CA GLN A 170 -6.62 -2.68 -4.67
C GLN A 170 -7.45 -2.63 -5.96
N ASP A 171 -8.73 -2.27 -5.86
CA ASP A 171 -9.63 -2.13 -7.00
C ASP A 171 -9.11 -1.09 -7.99
N TYR A 172 -8.60 0.04 -7.51
CA TYR A 172 -7.98 1.05 -8.36
C TYR A 172 -6.79 0.48 -9.14
N ASN A 173 -5.88 -0.22 -8.46
CA ASN A 173 -4.68 -0.78 -9.10
C ASN A 173 -5.04 -1.89 -10.11
N VAL A 174 -6.06 -2.71 -9.83
CA VAL A 174 -6.57 -3.71 -10.78
C VAL A 174 -7.14 -3.04 -12.04
N ARG A 175 -8.03 -2.05 -11.86
CA ARG A 175 -8.61 -1.30 -12.99
C ARG A 175 -7.54 -0.58 -13.81
N LEU A 176 -6.53 -0.02 -13.14
CA LEU A 176 -5.39 0.62 -13.80
C LEU A 176 -4.64 -0.37 -14.70
N TRP A 177 -4.38 -1.59 -14.22
CA TRP A 177 -3.73 -2.61 -15.05
C TRP A 177 -4.57 -2.99 -16.27
N GLU A 178 -5.88 -3.18 -16.08
CA GLU A 178 -6.81 -3.46 -17.18
C GLU A 178 -6.81 -2.34 -18.22
N GLU A 179 -6.85 -1.08 -17.78
CA GLU A 179 -6.80 0.10 -18.63
C GLU A 179 -5.49 0.19 -19.42
N ILE A 180 -4.33 -0.05 -18.78
CA ILE A 180 -3.01 -0.04 -19.43
C ILE A 180 -2.93 -1.12 -20.52
N VAL A 181 -3.41 -2.33 -20.23
CA VAL A 181 -3.42 -3.44 -21.19
C VAL A 181 -4.36 -3.16 -22.35
N GLU A 182 -5.54 -2.61 -22.09
CA GLU A 182 -6.48 -2.21 -23.13
C GLU A 182 -5.90 -1.13 -24.03
N ARG A 183 -5.35 -0.06 -23.45
CA ARG A 183 -4.69 1.05 -24.16
C ARG A 183 -3.52 0.57 -25.03
N SER A 184 -2.79 -0.45 -24.59
CA SER A 184 -1.68 -1.04 -25.36
C SER A 184 -2.15 -1.86 -26.57
N LYS A 185 -3.29 -2.56 -26.47
CA LYS A 185 -3.89 -3.32 -27.58
C LYS A 185 -4.50 -2.40 -28.63
N SER A 186 -5.05 -1.29 -28.16
CA SER A 186 -5.86 -0.37 -28.94
C SER A 186 -4.98 0.69 -29.62
N GLY A 187 -4.03 0.22 -30.45
CA GLY A 187 -2.99 1.02 -31.10
C GLY A 187 -3.50 2.31 -31.76
N PRO A 188 -2.61 3.22 -32.21
CA PRO A 188 -2.97 4.60 -32.58
C PRO A 188 -3.98 4.75 -33.74
N VAL A 189 -4.40 3.65 -34.38
CA VAL A 189 -5.27 3.64 -35.55
C VAL A 189 -6.43 2.67 -35.31
N TYR A 190 -7.65 3.20 -35.29
CA TYR A 190 -8.88 2.40 -35.25
C TYR A 190 -9.57 2.49 -36.62
N ILE A 191 -9.99 1.34 -37.16
CA ILE A 191 -10.80 1.28 -38.36
C ILE A 191 -12.25 1.05 -37.91
N THR A 192 -13.07 2.11 -37.95
CA THR A 192 -14.52 2.02 -37.72
C THR A 192 -15.26 1.96 -39.07
N PRO A 193 -16.51 1.46 -39.13
CA PRO A 193 -17.33 1.54 -40.35
C PRO A 193 -17.53 2.96 -40.88
N THR A 194 -17.30 3.96 -40.02
CA THR A 194 -17.41 5.40 -40.29
C THR A 194 -16.08 6.07 -40.64
N GLY A 195 -14.93 5.39 -40.54
CA GLY A 195 -13.63 5.94 -40.94
C GLY A 195 -12.44 5.49 -40.08
N ILE A 196 -11.26 6.03 -40.40
CA ILE A 196 -10.01 5.81 -39.67
C ILE A 196 -9.87 6.91 -38.62
N GLU A 197 -9.88 6.54 -37.34
CA GLU A 197 -9.61 7.46 -36.24
C GLU A 197 -8.17 7.28 -35.73
N VAL A 198 -7.42 8.38 -35.69
CA VAL A 198 -6.09 8.44 -35.08
C VAL A 198 -6.19 9.27 -33.81
N ARG A 199 -5.94 8.64 -32.65
CA ARG A 199 -5.88 9.34 -31.36
C ARG A 199 -4.43 9.66 -31.03
N PHE A 200 -4.14 10.96 -30.89
CA PHE A 200 -2.87 11.52 -30.42
C PHE A 200 -2.91 11.74 -28.91
#